data_AF-A0A558BK73-F1
#
_entry.id   AF-A0A558BK73-F1
#
_cell.length_a   1.000
_cell.length_b   1.000
_cell.length_c   1.000
_cell.angle_alpha   90.00
_cell.angle_beta   90.00
_cell.angle_gamma   90.00
#
_symmetry.space_group_name_H-M   'P 1'
#
loop_
_entity.id
_entity.type
_entity.pdbx_description
1 polymer ?
#
loop_
_entity_poly.entity_id
_entity_poly.type
_entity_poly.pdbx_seq_one_letter_code
_entity_poly.pdbx_strand_id
1 'polypeptide(L)'
;MTPSPDPTPLCIPYAQATPHQICLALAYTMVALSEQFPTLSFAAWADALLQLKPDLWLEGDAVSIDDENLQHLTQRLADSPELPELDPPISPDRAAYVFKRLFNYQDEAQEALPDIAANPRAYGSRVFTLVTNLALGNSVVDELFHATHRGPQGRASTVAPALARATVHEQVRELRRARGEMGYTG
;
A
#
# COMPACT_ATOMS: atom_id res chain seq x y z
N MET A 1 30.93 -26.62 -33.21
CA MET A 1 30.25 -26.61 -31.90
C MET A 1 28.98 -25.80 -32.09
N THR A 2 27.83 -26.47 -32.22
CA THR A 2 26.52 -25.80 -32.19
C THR A 2 26.26 -25.36 -30.75
N PRO A 3 25.85 -24.10 -30.49
CA PRO A 3 25.43 -23.71 -29.14
C PRO A 3 24.24 -24.59 -28.74
N SER A 4 24.33 -25.19 -27.56
CA SER A 4 23.19 -25.87 -26.95
C SER A 4 22.07 -24.83 -26.78
N PRO A 5 20.81 -25.14 -27.14
CA PRO A 5 19.72 -24.23 -26.83
C PRO A 5 19.67 -24.06 -25.32
N ASP A 6 19.70 -22.81 -24.84
CA ASP A 6 19.44 -22.51 -23.43
C ASP A 6 18.09 -23.12 -23.06
N PRO A 7 18.02 -23.91 -21.96
CA PRO A 7 16.78 -24.55 -21.57
C PRO A 7 15.74 -23.46 -21.30
N THR A 8 14.64 -23.49 -22.07
CA THR A 8 13.54 -22.57 -21.84
C THR A 8 12.95 -22.84 -20.45
N PRO A 9 12.82 -21.81 -19.59
CA PRO A 9 12.27 -21.99 -18.25
C PRO A 9 10.87 -22.64 -18.32
N LEU A 10 10.67 -23.71 -17.55
CA LEU A 10 9.39 -24.41 -17.47
C LEU A 10 8.61 -23.91 -16.25
N CYS A 11 7.45 -23.30 -16.48
CA CYS A 11 6.53 -22.93 -15.42
C CYS A 11 5.65 -24.14 -15.05
N ILE A 12 5.64 -24.51 -13.77
CA ILE A 12 4.77 -25.55 -13.22
C ILE A 12 3.86 -24.98 -12.13
N PRO A 13 2.57 -25.37 -12.09
CA PRO A 13 1.70 -24.97 -10.99
C PRO A 13 2.17 -25.54 -9.65
N TYR A 14 2.04 -24.78 -8.56
CA TYR A 14 2.43 -25.24 -7.20
C TYR A 14 1.83 -26.60 -6.83
N ALA A 15 0.57 -26.84 -7.24
CA ALA A 15 -0.13 -28.09 -6.96
C ALA A 15 0.50 -29.33 -7.65
N GLN A 16 1.33 -29.11 -8.67
CA GLN A 16 2.06 -30.14 -9.41
C GLN A 16 3.53 -30.22 -9.00
N ALA A 17 3.99 -29.31 -8.14
CA ALA A 17 5.36 -29.29 -7.66
C ALA A 17 5.64 -30.46 -6.71
N THR A 18 6.80 -31.08 -6.89
CA THR A 18 7.31 -32.09 -5.97
C THR A 18 7.74 -31.44 -4.64
N PRO A 19 7.77 -32.20 -3.53
CA PRO A 19 8.29 -31.67 -2.26
C PRO A 19 9.71 -31.12 -2.38
N HIS A 20 10.56 -31.73 -3.22
CA HIS A 20 11.91 -31.25 -3.47
C HIS A 20 11.92 -29.87 -4.14
N GLN A 21 11.09 -29.66 -5.17
CA GLN A 21 10.95 -28.36 -5.83
C GLN A 21 10.40 -27.29 -4.90
N ILE A 22 9.45 -27.65 -4.02
CA ILE A 22 8.92 -26.73 -3.00
C ILE A 22 10.03 -26.33 -2.02
N CYS A 23 10.88 -27.26 -1.58
CA CYS A 23 12.03 -26.94 -0.74
C CYS A 23 13.05 -26.03 -1.44
N LEU A 24 13.30 -26.25 -2.73
CA LEU A 24 14.20 -25.40 -3.52
C LEU A 24 13.62 -24.00 -3.71
N ALA A 25 12.33 -23.87 -4.02
CA ALA A 25 11.64 -22.60 -4.09
C ALA A 25 11.70 -21.84 -2.75
N LEU A 26 11.49 -22.56 -1.64
CA LEU A 26 11.61 -21.98 -0.30
C LEU A 26 13.03 -21.48 -0.03
N ALA A 27 14.06 -22.28 -0.33
CA ALA A 27 15.45 -21.89 -0.18
C ALA A 27 15.79 -20.67 -1.05
N TYR A 28 15.31 -20.64 -2.30
CA TYR A 28 15.44 -19.50 -3.19
C TYR A 28 14.84 -18.23 -2.57
N THR A 29 13.59 -18.29 -2.09
CA THR A 29 12.91 -17.13 -1.49
C THR A 29 13.60 -16.63 -0.22
N MET A 30 14.07 -17.54 0.65
CA MET A 30 14.80 -17.19 1.86
C MET A 30 16.12 -16.48 1.54
N VAL A 31 16.83 -16.91 0.49
CA VAL A 31 18.05 -16.23 0.04
C VAL A 31 17.72 -14.86 -0.55
N ALA A 32 16.74 -14.80 -1.46
CA ALA A 32 16.35 -13.58 -2.16
C ALA A 32 15.87 -12.46 -1.22
N LEU A 33 15.24 -12.83 -0.10
CA LEU A 33 14.64 -11.90 0.85
C LEU A 33 15.33 -11.91 2.23
N SER A 34 16.52 -12.53 2.32
CA SER A 34 17.26 -12.70 3.59
C SER A 34 17.61 -11.38 4.28
N GLU A 35 17.93 -10.34 3.50
CA GLU A 35 18.27 -9.02 4.03
C GLU A 35 17.07 -8.31 4.66
N GLN A 36 15.84 -8.57 4.18
CA GLN A 36 14.64 -7.93 4.72
C GLN A 36 14.06 -8.66 5.92
N PHE A 37 14.25 -9.98 6.00
CA PHE A 37 13.64 -10.82 7.04
C PHE A 37 14.64 -11.76 7.75
N PRO A 38 15.70 -11.22 8.39
CA PRO A 38 16.76 -12.04 8.97
C PRO A 38 16.33 -12.85 10.20
N THR A 39 15.22 -12.47 10.85
CA THR A 39 14.76 -13.07 12.11
C THR A 39 13.58 -14.03 11.95
N LEU A 40 13.01 -14.16 10.74
CA LEU A 40 11.83 -15.01 10.53
C LEU A 40 12.15 -16.49 10.68
N SER A 41 11.28 -17.22 11.37
CA SER A 41 11.40 -18.67 11.50
C SER A 41 11.15 -19.35 10.15
N PHE A 42 11.78 -20.51 9.93
CA PHE A 42 11.51 -21.34 8.75
C PHE A 42 10.02 -21.68 8.61
N ALA A 43 9.30 -21.82 9.73
CA ALA A 43 7.87 -22.10 9.72
C ALA A 43 7.07 -20.94 9.11
N ALA A 44 7.42 -19.68 9.43
CA ALA A 44 6.79 -18.51 8.84
C ALA A 44 7.01 -18.44 7.31
N TRP A 45 8.23 -18.75 6.83
CA TRP A 45 8.52 -18.84 5.41
C TRP A 45 7.70 -19.93 4.71
N ALA A 46 7.68 -21.13 5.28
CA ALA A 46 6.97 -22.27 4.73
C ALA A 46 5.46 -22.04 4.69
N ASP A 47 4.89 -21.46 5.76
CA ASP A 47 3.47 -21.12 5.83
C ASP A 47 3.11 -20.03 4.81
N ALA A 48 3.91 -18.97 4.70
CA ALA A 48 3.70 -17.92 3.70
C ALA A 48 3.70 -18.47 2.26
N LEU A 49 4.66 -19.34 1.94
CA LEU A 49 4.75 -20.00 0.63
C LEU A 49 3.55 -20.93 0.39
N LEU A 50 3.14 -21.70 1.42
CA LEU A 50 1.99 -22.62 1.34
C LEU A 50 0.66 -21.89 1.19
N GLN A 51 0.52 -20.71 1.77
CA GLN A 51 -0.67 -19.88 1.61
C GLN A 51 -0.73 -19.21 0.25
N LEU A 52 0.42 -18.78 -0.29
CA LEU A 52 0.51 -18.13 -1.60
C LEU A 52 0.37 -19.14 -2.75
N LYS A 53 0.94 -20.34 -2.60
CA LYS A 53 1.01 -21.40 -3.64
C LYS A 53 1.45 -20.86 -5.01
N PRO A 54 2.61 -20.18 -5.10
CA PRO A 54 3.05 -19.57 -6.35
C PRO A 54 3.43 -20.64 -7.39
N ASP A 55 3.19 -20.34 -8.65
CA ASP A 55 3.73 -21.15 -9.74
C ASP A 55 5.27 -21.10 -9.70
N LEU A 56 5.90 -22.24 -9.97
CA LEU A 56 7.35 -22.40 -9.88
C LEU A 56 7.97 -22.43 -11.27
N TRP A 57 9.04 -21.67 -11.44
CA TRP A 57 9.83 -21.63 -12.67
C TRP A 57 11.05 -22.54 -12.51
N LEU A 58 11.19 -23.51 -13.41
CA LEU A 58 12.28 -24.47 -13.42
C LEU A 58 13.27 -24.13 -14.53
N GLU A 59 14.54 -23.97 -14.18
CA GLU A 59 15.64 -23.79 -15.13
C GLU A 59 16.78 -24.75 -14.77
N GLY A 60 16.78 -25.92 -15.41
CA GLY A 60 17.65 -27.02 -15.01
C GLY A 60 17.32 -27.51 -13.59
N ASP A 61 18.30 -27.44 -12.69
CA ASP A 61 18.14 -27.77 -11.26
C ASP A 61 17.72 -26.56 -10.41
N ALA A 62 17.64 -25.36 -11.00
CA ALA A 62 17.21 -24.15 -10.30
C ALA A 62 15.68 -24.06 -10.28
N VAL A 63 15.15 -23.65 -9.13
CA VAL A 63 13.73 -23.35 -8.93
C VAL A 63 13.61 -21.92 -8.43
N SER A 64 12.80 -21.12 -9.12
CA SER A 64 12.49 -19.75 -8.74
C SER A 64 10.98 -19.52 -8.76
N ILE A 65 10.57 -18.36 -8.25
CA ILE A 65 9.24 -17.80 -8.44
C ILE A 65 9.38 -16.50 -9.20
N ASP A 66 8.33 -16.08 -9.92
CA ASP A 66 8.37 -14.78 -10.61
C ASP A 66 8.36 -13.60 -9.62
N ASP A 67 8.69 -12.42 -10.15
CA ASP A 67 8.82 -11.19 -9.36
C ASP A 67 7.50 -10.77 -8.70
N GLU A 68 6.35 -11.03 -9.33
CA GLU A 68 5.03 -10.67 -8.78
C GLU A 68 4.70 -11.55 -7.56
N ASN A 69 4.93 -12.85 -7.67
CA ASN A 69 4.80 -13.80 -6.57
C ASN A 69 5.82 -13.53 -5.47
N LEU A 70 7.06 -13.16 -5.81
CA LEU A 70 8.06 -12.75 -4.83
C LEU A 70 7.60 -11.50 -4.07
N GLN A 71 7.03 -10.50 -4.75
CA GLN A 71 6.48 -9.31 -4.12
C GLN A 71 5.30 -9.63 -3.19
N HIS A 72 4.40 -10.52 -3.61
CA HIS A 72 3.30 -10.99 -2.77
C HIS A 72 3.78 -11.78 -1.54
N LEU A 73 4.83 -12.57 -1.71
CA LEU A 73 5.46 -13.29 -0.60
C LEU A 73 6.09 -12.31 0.39
N THR A 74 6.83 -11.30 -0.08
CA THR A 74 7.41 -10.24 0.77
C THR A 74 6.33 -9.55 1.60
N GLN A 75 5.18 -9.21 1.03
CA GLN A 75 4.06 -8.60 1.77
C GLN A 75 3.52 -9.53 2.86
N ARG A 76 3.29 -10.81 2.52
CA ARG A 76 2.79 -11.80 3.49
C ARG A 76 3.77 -12.02 4.64
N LEU A 77 5.06 -12.01 4.35
CA LEU A 77 6.10 -12.12 5.37
C LEU A 77 6.17 -10.88 6.25
N ALA A 78 5.97 -9.68 5.67
CA ALA A 78 5.91 -8.43 6.40
C ALA A 78 4.74 -8.39 7.41
N ASP A 79 3.64 -9.08 7.12
CA ASP A 79 2.48 -9.22 8.01
C ASP A 79 2.68 -10.31 9.09
N SER A 80 3.84 -10.98 9.14
CA SER A 80 4.10 -12.04 10.12
C SER A 80 4.13 -11.51 11.55
N PRO A 81 3.42 -12.17 12.50
CA PRO A 81 3.43 -11.77 13.91
C PRO A 81 4.79 -11.99 14.60
N GLU A 82 5.71 -12.71 13.93
CA GLU A 82 7.08 -12.92 14.42
C GLU A 82 7.99 -11.70 14.20
N LEU A 83 7.60 -10.78 13.31
CA LEU A 83 8.37 -9.57 13.05
C LEU A 83 8.03 -8.49 14.07
N PRO A 84 9.02 -7.73 14.55
CA PRO A 84 8.72 -6.42 15.12
C PRO A 84 8.05 -5.55 14.05
N GLU A 85 7.25 -4.58 14.48
CA GLU A 85 6.65 -3.61 13.58
C GLU A 85 7.73 -3.00 12.66
N LEU A 86 7.62 -3.26 11.35
CA LEU A 86 8.61 -2.86 10.37
C LEU A 86 8.60 -1.34 10.19
N ASP A 87 9.75 -0.68 10.36
CA ASP A 87 9.92 0.75 10.13
C ASP A 87 11.02 1.00 9.07
N PRO A 88 10.67 1.38 7.82
CA PRO A 88 9.33 1.66 7.32
C PRO A 88 8.54 0.38 7.00
N PRO A 89 7.19 0.42 7.01
CA PRO A 89 6.36 -0.70 6.61
C PRO A 89 6.59 -1.04 5.14
N ILE A 90 6.70 -2.34 4.84
CA ILE A 90 6.82 -2.83 3.46
C ILE A 90 5.45 -2.69 2.79
N SER A 91 5.30 -1.66 1.97
CA SER A 91 4.12 -1.44 1.14
C SER A 91 4.51 -1.64 -0.33
N PRO A 92 3.70 -2.31 -1.17
CA PRO A 92 3.98 -2.39 -2.60
C PRO A 92 4.13 -0.98 -3.18
N ASP A 93 5.09 -0.76 -4.09
CA ASP A 93 5.32 0.55 -4.73
C ASP A 93 4.03 1.17 -5.31
N ARG A 94 3.11 0.32 -5.78
CA ARG A 94 1.79 0.74 -6.26
C ARG A 94 0.92 1.31 -5.13
N ALA A 95 0.95 0.73 -3.94
CA ALA A 95 0.25 1.26 -2.78
C ALA A 95 0.89 2.56 -2.30
N ALA A 96 2.21 2.67 -2.26
CA ALA A 96 2.90 3.93 -1.97
C ALA A 96 2.50 5.05 -2.96
N TYR A 97 2.42 4.73 -4.26
CA TYR A 97 1.90 5.66 -5.27
C TYR A 97 0.43 6.06 -5.03
N VAL A 98 -0.43 5.10 -4.71
CA VAL A 98 -1.85 5.36 -4.42
C VAL A 98 -1.99 6.23 -3.17
N PHE A 99 -1.24 5.97 -2.09
CA PHE A 99 -1.27 6.78 -0.88
C PHE A 99 -0.78 8.21 -1.14
N LYS A 100 0.32 8.38 -1.89
CA LYS A 100 0.78 9.70 -2.32
C LYS A 100 -0.30 10.45 -3.11
N ARG A 101 -0.95 9.76 -4.04
CA ARG A 101 -1.98 10.36 -4.89
C ARG A 101 -3.23 10.75 -4.09
N LEU A 102 -3.65 9.91 -3.14
CA LEU A 102 -4.76 10.23 -2.25
C LEU A 102 -4.42 11.40 -1.31
N PHE A 103 -3.20 11.45 -0.79
CA PHE A 103 -2.71 12.56 0.02
C PHE A 103 -2.73 13.87 -0.78
N ASN A 104 -2.24 13.87 -2.03
CA ASN A 104 -2.31 15.03 -2.89
C ASN A 104 -3.76 15.48 -3.17
N TYR A 105 -4.70 14.55 -3.37
CA TYR A 105 -6.12 14.89 -3.56
C TYR A 105 -6.77 15.49 -2.31
N GLN A 106 -6.33 15.07 -1.13
CA GLN A 106 -6.76 15.67 0.12
C GLN A 106 -6.24 17.11 0.23
N ASP A 107 -4.97 17.37 -0.08
CA ASP A 107 -4.39 18.73 -0.12
C ASP A 107 -5.13 19.62 -1.13
N GLU A 108 -5.31 19.15 -2.37
CA GLU A 108 -6.05 19.89 -3.41
C GLU A 108 -7.50 20.18 -2.98
N ALA A 109 -8.16 19.24 -2.30
CA ALA A 109 -9.51 19.43 -1.80
C ALA A 109 -9.58 20.44 -0.65
N GLN A 110 -8.58 20.48 0.25
CA GLN A 110 -8.46 21.49 1.29
C GLN A 110 -8.24 22.88 0.70
N GLU A 111 -7.37 23.00 -0.32
CA GLU A 111 -7.14 24.25 -1.05
C GLU A 111 -8.40 24.74 -1.79
N ALA A 112 -9.31 23.84 -2.19
CA ALA A 112 -10.57 24.18 -2.85
C ALA A 112 -11.70 24.61 -1.89
N LEU A 113 -11.56 24.43 -0.57
CA LEU A 113 -12.61 24.80 0.40
C LEU A 113 -12.98 26.29 0.38
N PRO A 114 -12.03 27.25 0.28
CA PRO A 114 -12.36 28.67 0.15
C PRO A 114 -13.21 29.00 -1.08
N ASP A 115 -12.95 28.35 -2.21
CA ASP A 115 -13.71 28.55 -3.46
C ASP A 115 -15.15 28.03 -3.32
N ILE A 116 -15.31 26.88 -2.66
CA ILE A 116 -16.64 26.36 -2.30
C ILE A 116 -17.34 27.31 -1.32
N ALA A 117 -16.62 27.90 -0.36
CA ALA A 117 -17.17 28.84 0.60
C ALA A 117 -17.66 30.14 -0.05
N ALA A 118 -17.00 30.60 -1.12
CA ALA A 118 -17.41 31.78 -1.86
C ALA A 118 -18.78 31.60 -2.54
N ASN A 119 -19.13 30.37 -2.95
CA ASN A 119 -20.47 30.05 -3.45
C ASN A 119 -20.90 28.62 -3.09
N PRO A 120 -21.43 28.40 -1.88
CA PRO A 120 -21.71 27.05 -1.38
C PRO A 120 -22.76 26.29 -2.19
N ARG A 121 -23.56 26.98 -3.01
CA ARG A 121 -24.65 26.39 -3.83
C ARG A 121 -24.29 26.25 -5.31
N ALA A 122 -23.13 26.73 -5.76
CA ALA A 122 -22.71 26.63 -7.16
C ALA A 122 -22.53 25.17 -7.63
N TYR A 123 -22.14 24.29 -6.72
CA TYR A 123 -21.82 22.90 -7.03
C TYR A 123 -22.97 21.97 -6.65
N GLY A 124 -23.24 20.99 -7.51
CA GLY A 124 -24.19 19.91 -7.22
C GLY A 124 -23.78 19.12 -5.98
N SER A 125 -24.76 18.50 -5.29
CA SER A 125 -24.55 17.80 -4.01
C SER A 125 -23.43 16.76 -4.08
N ARG A 126 -23.33 15.99 -5.17
CA ARG A 126 -22.27 14.98 -5.35
C ARG A 126 -20.87 15.57 -5.38
N VAL A 127 -20.69 16.70 -6.07
CA VAL A 127 -19.39 17.38 -6.16
C VAL A 127 -19.02 17.97 -4.81
N PHE A 128 -19.98 18.62 -4.14
CA PHE A 128 -19.79 19.15 -2.79
C PHE A 128 -19.39 18.05 -1.79
N THR A 129 -20.09 16.91 -1.79
CA THR A 129 -19.78 15.77 -0.92
C THR A 129 -18.41 15.17 -1.25
N LEU A 130 -18.06 15.03 -2.53
CA LEU A 130 -16.75 14.50 -2.92
C LEU A 130 -15.61 15.38 -2.38
N VAL A 131 -15.65 16.69 -2.66
CA VAL A 131 -14.58 17.60 -2.25
C VAL A 131 -14.50 17.70 -0.73
N THR A 132 -15.64 17.84 -0.04
CA THR A 132 -15.61 17.91 1.43
C THR A 132 -15.14 16.62 2.08
N ASN A 133 -15.48 15.44 1.55
CA ASN A 133 -14.97 14.18 2.07
C ASN A 133 -13.47 14.00 1.79
N LEU A 134 -12.99 14.41 0.61
CA LEU A 134 -11.56 14.40 0.31
C LEU A 134 -10.78 15.35 1.22
N ALA A 135 -11.29 16.55 1.47
CA ALA A 135 -10.65 17.53 2.33
C ALA A 135 -10.55 17.05 3.79
N LEU A 136 -11.61 16.41 4.30
CA LEU A 136 -11.62 15.75 5.62
C LEU A 136 -10.54 14.67 5.74
N GLY A 137 -10.16 14.08 4.61
CA GLY A 137 -9.07 13.12 4.53
C GLY A 137 -9.39 11.76 5.10
N ASN A 138 -8.35 10.92 5.15
CA ASN A 138 -8.39 9.61 5.77
C ASN A 138 -7.13 9.41 6.60
N SER A 139 -7.30 9.18 7.91
CA SER A 139 -6.16 9.06 8.85
C SER A 139 -5.21 7.92 8.47
N VAL A 140 -5.73 6.83 7.88
CA VAL A 140 -4.92 5.71 7.41
C VAL A 140 -4.05 6.12 6.21
N VAL A 141 -4.54 7.00 5.34
CA VAL A 141 -3.76 7.53 4.21
C VAL A 141 -2.66 8.46 4.72
N ASP A 142 -2.94 9.33 5.70
CA ASP A 142 -1.94 10.19 6.31
C ASP A 142 -0.82 9.36 6.98
N GLU A 143 -1.19 8.36 7.78
CA GLU A 143 -0.25 7.48 8.49
C GLU A 143 0.62 6.69 7.50
N LEU A 144 0.02 6.06 6.50
CA LEU A 144 0.75 5.29 5.50
C LEU A 144 1.59 6.18 4.58
N PHE A 145 1.13 7.38 4.25
CA PHE A 145 1.94 8.34 3.50
C PHE A 145 3.20 8.70 4.31
N HIS A 146 3.07 9.07 5.57
CA HIS A 146 4.22 9.40 6.41
C HIS A 146 5.15 8.21 6.67
N ALA A 147 4.60 7.01 6.80
CA ALA A 147 5.39 5.79 6.98
C ALA A 147 6.17 5.41 5.71
N THR A 148 5.59 5.64 4.51
CA THR A 148 6.21 5.31 3.22
C THR A 148 7.08 6.42 2.63
N HIS A 149 6.88 7.68 3.03
CA HIS A 149 7.57 8.85 2.49
C HIS A 149 8.53 9.51 3.50
N ARG A 150 9.39 8.74 4.17
CA ARG A 150 10.58 9.27 4.87
C ARG A 150 11.68 9.66 3.85
N GLY A 151 11.42 10.70 3.06
CA GLY A 151 12.40 11.31 2.16
C GLY A 151 12.59 12.81 2.47
N PRO A 152 13.71 13.44 2.07
CA PRO A 152 14.05 14.85 2.35
C PRO A 152 13.09 15.89 1.73
N GLN A 153 11.99 15.44 1.12
CA GLN A 153 11.00 16.26 0.42
C GLN A 153 9.68 16.38 1.18
N GLY A 154 9.59 15.89 2.42
CA GLY A 154 8.47 16.19 3.29
C GLY A 154 8.35 17.71 3.45
N ARG A 155 7.40 18.33 2.75
CA ARG A 155 7.03 19.73 2.96
C ARG A 155 6.88 19.91 4.46
N ALA A 156 7.67 20.81 5.04
CA ALA A 156 7.53 21.16 6.44
C ALA A 156 6.13 21.75 6.63
N SER A 157 5.19 20.93 7.09
CA SER A 157 3.92 21.44 7.58
C SER A 157 4.24 22.19 8.87
N THR A 158 4.16 23.52 8.82
CA THR A 158 4.39 24.42 9.96
C THR A 158 3.28 24.34 11.00
N VAL A 159 2.20 23.60 10.69
CA VAL A 159 1.03 23.42 11.54
C VAL A 159 0.96 21.97 12.00
N ALA A 160 0.79 21.74 13.30
CA ALA A 160 0.59 20.41 13.85
C ALA A 160 -0.59 19.71 13.12
N PRO A 161 -0.42 18.50 12.56
CA PRO A 161 -1.43 17.84 11.73
C PRO A 161 -2.82 17.72 12.38
N ALA A 162 -2.89 17.61 13.71
CA ALA A 162 -4.15 17.60 14.45
C ALA A 162 -4.90 18.95 14.40
N LEU A 163 -4.17 20.08 14.43
CA LEU A 163 -4.76 21.42 14.37
C LEU A 163 -5.27 21.74 12.96
N ALA A 164 -4.53 21.31 11.92
CA ALA A 164 -4.97 21.41 10.53
C ALA A 164 -6.28 20.62 10.31
N ARG A 165 -6.33 19.38 10.81
CA ARG A 165 -7.56 18.54 10.74
C ARG A 165 -8.75 19.18 11.46
N ALA A 166 -8.57 19.66 12.69
CA ALA A 166 -9.64 20.34 13.43
C ALA A 166 -10.18 21.56 12.67
N THR A 167 -9.30 22.31 12.01
CA THR A 167 -9.67 23.49 11.21
C THR A 167 -10.50 23.10 9.99
N VAL A 168 -10.10 22.05 9.27
CA VAL A 168 -10.83 21.55 8.10
C VAL A 168 -12.21 20.99 8.49
N HIS A 169 -12.30 20.26 9.60
CA HIS A 169 -13.58 19.77 10.13
C HIS A 169 -14.56 20.90 10.41
N GLU A 170 -14.09 22.01 11.00
CA GLU A 170 -14.94 23.16 11.28
C GLU A 170 -15.35 23.89 10.00
N GLN A 171 -14.43 24.07 9.05
CA GLN A 171 -14.75 24.65 7.73
C GLN A 171 -15.82 23.86 6.99
N VAL A 172 -15.69 22.53 6.95
CA VAL A 172 -16.68 21.65 6.29
C VAL A 172 -18.04 21.72 7.01
N ARG A 173 -18.05 21.83 8.34
CA ARG A 173 -19.28 22.00 9.12
C ARG A 173 -19.99 23.31 8.77
N GLU A 174 -19.28 24.43 8.72
CA GLU A 174 -19.86 25.72 8.34
C GLU A 174 -20.37 25.72 6.89
N LEU A 175 -19.66 25.07 5.97
CA LEU A 175 -20.11 24.90 4.59
C LEU A 175 -21.44 24.11 4.49
N ARG A 176 -21.56 23.02 5.24
CA ARG A 176 -22.81 22.23 5.31
C ARG A 176 -23.96 23.06 5.92
N ARG A 177 -23.67 23.88 6.93
CA ARG A 177 -24.64 24.82 7.49
C ARG A 177 -25.07 25.87 6.46
N ALA A 178 -24.13 26.46 5.71
CA ALA A 178 -24.42 27.44 4.67
C ALA A 178 -25.28 26.88 3.52
N ARG A 179 -25.18 25.57 3.24
CA ARG A 179 -26.05 24.87 2.30
C ARG A 179 -27.43 24.50 2.85
N GLY A 180 -27.64 24.62 4.17
CA GLY A 180 -28.87 24.20 4.84
C GLY A 180 -28.94 22.69 5.10
N GLU A 181 -27.82 21.97 5.04
CA GLU A 181 -27.77 20.51 5.22
C GLU A 181 -27.73 20.09 6.70
N MET A 182 -27.56 21.04 7.63
CA MET A 182 -27.49 20.80 9.09
C MET A 182 -28.76 21.25 9.84
N GLY A 183 -29.89 21.38 9.14
CA GLY A 183 -31.15 21.86 9.70
C GLY A 183 -32.26 20.81 9.67
N TYR A 184 -32.27 19.89 10.64
CA TYR A 184 -33.48 19.25 11.17
C TYR A 184 -33.23 18.87 12.64
N THR A 185 -33.56 19.77 13.55
CA THR A 185 -34.10 19.37 14.85
C THR A 185 -35.59 19.10 14.63
N GLY A 186 -35.95 17.84 14.45
CA GLY A 186 -37.32 17.34 14.58
C GLY A 186 -37.46 16.63 15.91
#